data_AF-A0A806KDD3-F1
#
_entry.id   AF-A0A806KDD3-F1
#
_cell.length_a   1.000
_cell.length_b   1.000
_cell.length_c   1.000
_cell.angle_alpha   90.00
_cell.angle_beta   90.00
_cell.angle_gamma   90.00
#
_symmetry.space_group_name_H-M   'P 1'
#
loop_
_entity.id
_entity.type
_entity.pdbx_description
1 polymer ?
#
loop_
_entity_poly.entity_id
_entity_poly.type
_entity_poly.pdbx_seq_one_letter_code
_entity_poly.pdbx_strand_id
1 'polypeptide(L)'
;MRKLISAYEVLSNRERRSEYDRIYSRFVKKCGFDYRKWLNEQDNPSSQAKLIIYELLHLEEEAAINVWRKNGGLAFNLEKCMEREDWLDCQYILAEELDKRGDSFEAFKLLAAILAEERRRPYFKLFTAEIESYLKNLVKTRLRSQVDAETWLDCLQTMIGLGFSAKDESRYKKSMADTLEKMRA
;
A
#
# COMPACT_ATOMS: atom_id res chain seq x y z
N MET A 1 21.85 48.41 -26.78
CA MET A 1 23.23 47.90 -26.82
C MET A 1 23.90 47.78 -25.46
N ARG A 2 23.87 48.78 -24.56
CA ARG A 2 24.57 48.73 -23.25
C ARG A 2 24.25 47.50 -22.38
N LYS A 3 23.00 47.02 -22.39
CA LYS A 3 22.59 45.82 -21.65
C LYS A 3 23.25 44.52 -22.16
N LEU A 4 23.45 44.40 -23.48
CA LEU A 4 24.12 43.25 -24.09
C LEU A 4 25.61 43.23 -23.75
N ILE A 5 26.25 44.39 -23.78
CA ILE A 5 27.66 44.55 -23.42
C ILE A 5 27.87 44.21 -21.93
N SER A 6 27.01 44.73 -21.07
CA SER A 6 27.05 44.42 -19.63
C SER A 6 26.80 42.93 -19.34
N ALA A 7 25.86 42.29 -20.04
CA ALA A 7 25.64 40.84 -19.92
C ALA A 7 26.87 40.05 -20.38
N TYR A 8 27.50 40.46 -21.48
CA TYR A 8 28.73 39.84 -21.97
C TYR A 8 29.87 39.96 -20.95
N GLU A 9 30.10 41.14 -20.39
CA GLU A 9 31.16 41.39 -19.38
C GLU A 9 30.98 40.59 -18.09
N VAL A 10 29.72 40.38 -17.66
CA VAL A 10 29.41 39.58 -16.47
C VAL A 10 29.58 38.08 -16.75
N LEU A 11 29.15 37.61 -17.92
CA LEU A 11 29.18 36.19 -18.28
C LEU A 11 30.56 35.73 -18.79
N SER A 12 31.38 36.63 -19.32
CA SER A 12 32.74 36.34 -19.82
C SER A 12 33.77 36.24 -18.69
N ASN A 13 33.52 36.86 -17.53
CA ASN A 13 34.39 36.76 -16.36
C ASN A 13 33.88 35.65 -15.42
N ARG A 14 34.75 34.67 -15.14
CA ARG A 14 34.41 33.47 -14.36
C ARG A 14 33.95 33.77 -12.92
N GLU A 15 34.57 34.75 -12.25
CA GLU A 15 34.20 35.12 -10.88
C GLU A 15 32.87 35.86 -10.84
N ARG A 16 32.69 36.85 -11.73
CA ARG A 16 31.43 37.61 -11.85
C ARG A 16 30.26 36.73 -12.25
N ARG A 17 30.50 35.78 -13.15
CA ARG A 17 29.51 34.76 -13.54
C ARG A 17 29.13 33.87 -12.36
N SER A 18 30.10 33.40 -11.58
CA SER A 18 29.85 32.59 -10.38
C SER A 18 28.99 33.34 -9.35
N GLU A 19 29.29 34.62 -9.11
CA GLU A 19 28.52 35.47 -8.21
C GLU A 19 27.10 35.72 -8.74
N TYR A 20 26.97 36.00 -10.04
CA TYR A 20 25.67 36.12 -10.72
C TYR A 20 24.86 34.83 -10.60
N ASP A 21 25.44 33.67 -10.93
CA ASP A 21 24.77 32.36 -10.87
C ASP A 21 24.35 32.01 -9.43
N ARG A 22 25.16 32.36 -8.43
CA ARG A 22 24.83 32.18 -7.00
C ARG A 22 23.66 33.05 -6.54
N ILE A 23 23.56 34.27 -7.04
CA ILE A 23 22.46 35.19 -6.73
C ILE A 23 21.21 34.77 -7.52
N TYR A 24 21.36 34.53 -8.83
CA TYR A 24 20.29 34.13 -9.73
C TYR A 24 19.65 32.80 -9.32
N SER A 25 20.43 31.81 -8.87
CA SER A 25 19.90 30.55 -8.34
C SER A 25 19.01 30.69 -7.10
N ARG A 26 19.09 31.82 -6.36
CA ARG A 26 18.15 32.14 -5.27
C ARG A 26 16.84 32.74 -5.77
N PHE A 27 16.86 33.39 -6.94
CA PHE A 27 15.70 34.08 -7.53
C PHE A 27 14.97 33.24 -8.58
N VAL A 28 15.67 32.31 -9.23
CA VAL A 28 15.05 31.27 -10.03
C VAL A 28 14.36 30.33 -9.05
N LYS A 29 13.02 30.38 -9.00
CA LYS A 29 12.25 29.22 -8.53
C LYS A 29 12.83 28.03 -9.26
N LYS A 30 13.42 27.05 -8.55
CA LYS A 30 13.65 25.74 -9.15
C LYS A 30 12.30 25.35 -9.74
N CYS A 31 12.19 25.34 -11.07
CA CYS A 31 11.14 24.60 -11.77
C CYS A 31 11.46 23.12 -11.53
N GLY A 32 11.33 22.69 -10.27
CA GLY A 32 11.46 21.31 -9.88
C GLY A 32 10.20 20.62 -10.32
N PHE A 33 10.37 19.50 -11.01
CA PHE A 33 9.27 18.60 -11.28
C PHE A 33 8.75 18.06 -9.94
N ASP A 34 7.52 18.41 -9.60
CA ASP A 34 6.82 17.87 -8.43
C ASP A 34 6.18 16.55 -8.84
N TYR A 35 6.87 15.45 -8.51
CA TYR A 35 6.43 14.11 -8.86
C TYR A 35 5.09 13.74 -8.23
N ARG A 36 4.86 14.14 -6.98
CA ARG A 36 3.59 13.89 -6.27
C ARG A 36 2.44 14.59 -6.99
N LYS A 37 2.62 15.88 -7.30
CA LYS A 37 1.61 16.66 -8.03
C LYS A 37 1.35 16.07 -9.40
N TRP A 38 2.41 15.71 -10.12
CA TRP A 38 2.29 15.08 -11.44
C TRP A 38 1.51 13.77 -11.37
N LEU A 39 1.78 12.90 -10.39
CA LEU A 39 1.04 11.63 -10.20
C LEU A 39 -0.43 11.88 -9.88
N ASN A 40 -0.72 12.86 -9.03
CA ASN A 40 -2.09 13.19 -8.63
C ASN A 40 -2.93 13.76 -9.79
N GLU A 41 -2.28 14.39 -10.78
CA GLU A 41 -2.93 14.88 -12.01
C GLU A 41 -3.23 13.76 -13.02
N GLN A 42 -2.70 12.54 -12.84
CA GLN A 42 -2.94 11.41 -13.74
C GLN A 42 -4.10 10.53 -13.27
N ASP A 43 -5.06 10.23 -14.15
CA ASP A 43 -6.18 9.31 -13.84
C ASP A 43 -5.89 7.83 -14.18
N ASN A 44 -4.70 7.49 -14.65
CA ASN A 44 -4.40 6.11 -15.04
C ASN A 44 -4.07 5.21 -13.83
N PRO A 45 -4.48 3.93 -13.83
CA PRO A 45 -4.26 3.01 -12.69
C PRO A 45 -2.80 2.86 -12.26
N SER A 46 -1.84 2.85 -13.20
CA SER A 46 -0.42 2.69 -12.87
C SER A 46 0.13 3.90 -12.10
N SER A 47 -0.24 5.12 -12.50
CA SER A 47 0.11 6.35 -11.78
C SER A 47 -0.56 6.41 -10.41
N GLN A 48 -1.81 5.97 -10.29
CA GLN A 48 -2.50 5.91 -9.00
C GLN A 48 -1.85 4.89 -8.06
N ALA A 49 -1.42 3.72 -8.56
CA ALA A 49 -0.68 2.74 -7.77
C ALA A 49 0.68 3.30 -7.29
N LYS A 50 1.41 4.01 -8.17
CA LYS A 50 2.64 4.72 -7.79
C LYS A 50 2.39 5.82 -6.76
N LEU A 51 1.26 6.51 -6.84
CA LEU A 51 0.86 7.52 -5.86
C LEU A 51 0.63 6.88 -4.49
N ILE A 52 -0.07 5.74 -4.42
CA ILE A 52 -0.28 5.02 -3.16
C ILE A 52 1.07 4.68 -2.51
N ILE A 53 1.98 4.03 -3.24
CA ILE A 53 3.32 3.72 -2.71
C ILE A 53 4.06 4.98 -2.31
N TYR A 54 3.99 6.04 -3.12
CA TYR A 54 4.62 7.31 -2.80
C TYR A 54 4.12 7.85 -1.46
N GLU A 55 2.81 7.92 -1.22
CA GLU A 55 2.25 8.40 0.04
C GLU A 55 2.65 7.50 1.21
N LEU A 56 2.63 6.17 1.05
CA LEU A 56 3.07 5.23 2.09
C LEU A 56 4.54 5.41 2.47
N LEU A 57 5.43 5.59 1.49
CA LEU A 57 6.86 5.84 1.74
C LEU A 57 7.13 7.18 2.42
N HIS A 58 6.20 8.13 2.35
CA HIS A 58 6.30 9.44 2.99
C HIS A 58 5.52 9.53 4.31
N LEU A 59 5.03 8.40 4.85
CA LEU A 59 4.24 8.34 6.09
C LEU A 59 2.94 9.16 6.00
N GLU A 60 2.33 9.20 4.80
CA GLU A 60 1.05 9.84 4.53
C GLU A 60 -0.01 8.74 4.32
N GLU A 61 -0.19 7.87 5.31
CA GLU A 61 -0.98 6.63 5.15
C GLU A 61 -2.47 6.91 4.92
N GLU A 62 -2.99 8.01 5.46
CA GLU A 62 -4.36 8.44 5.21
C GLU A 62 -4.56 8.86 3.74
N ALA A 63 -3.59 9.58 3.16
CA ALA A 63 -3.63 9.94 1.75
C ALA A 63 -3.55 8.68 0.86
N ALA A 64 -2.68 7.73 1.22
CA ALA A 64 -2.56 6.45 0.52
C ALA A 64 -3.88 5.67 0.50
N ILE A 65 -4.54 5.53 1.66
CA ILE A 65 -5.83 4.83 1.78
C ILE A 65 -6.92 5.53 0.98
N ASN A 66 -6.95 6.88 1.01
CA ASN A 66 -7.93 7.64 0.24
C ASN A 66 -7.77 7.41 -1.27
N VAL A 67 -6.53 7.42 -1.77
CA VAL A 67 -6.24 7.10 -3.17
C VAL A 67 -6.64 5.65 -3.49
N TRP A 68 -6.29 4.70 -2.62
CA TRP A 68 -6.63 3.29 -2.80
C TRP A 68 -8.15 3.06 -2.85
N ARG A 69 -8.91 3.63 -1.91
CA ARG A 69 -10.38 3.55 -1.88
C ARG A 69 -11.02 4.21 -3.09
N LYS A 70 -10.54 5.38 -3.52
CA LYS A 70 -11.03 6.08 -4.73
C LYS A 70 -10.90 5.21 -5.98
N ASN A 71 -9.86 4.37 -6.05
CA ASN A 71 -9.59 3.49 -7.18
C ASN A 71 -10.26 2.09 -7.05
N GLY A 72 -11.17 1.92 -6.09
CA GLY A 72 -11.96 0.69 -5.93
C GLY A 72 -11.51 -0.23 -4.81
N GLY A 73 -10.55 0.19 -3.97
CA GLY A 73 -10.13 -0.54 -2.77
C GLY A 73 -9.70 -1.97 -3.10
N LEU A 74 -10.39 -2.97 -2.53
CA LEU A 74 -10.11 -4.39 -2.79
C LEU A 74 -10.27 -4.80 -4.28
N ALA A 75 -11.02 -4.04 -5.08
CA ALA A 75 -11.14 -4.26 -6.52
C ALA A 75 -9.98 -3.64 -7.33
N PHE A 76 -9.15 -2.81 -6.70
CA PHE A 76 -8.02 -2.17 -7.36
C PHE A 76 -6.88 -3.17 -7.57
N ASN A 77 -6.59 -3.48 -8.82
CA ASN A 77 -5.60 -4.49 -9.17
C ASN A 77 -4.18 -3.88 -9.19
N LEU A 78 -3.54 -3.86 -8.01
CA LEU A 78 -2.15 -3.42 -7.85
C LEU A 78 -1.15 -4.33 -8.59
N GLU A 79 -1.43 -5.64 -8.69
CA GLU A 79 -0.57 -6.62 -9.39
C GLU A 79 -0.36 -6.26 -10.86
N LYS A 80 -1.39 -5.74 -11.55
CA LYS A 80 -1.28 -5.29 -12.94
C LYS A 80 -0.54 -3.97 -13.11
N CYS A 81 -0.38 -3.21 -12.04
CA CYS A 81 0.12 -1.83 -12.09
C CYS A 81 1.60 -1.70 -11.72
N MET A 82 2.16 -2.68 -11.00
CA MET A 82 3.47 -2.61 -10.37
C MET A 82 4.19 -3.97 -10.41
N GLU A 83 5.49 -3.96 -10.12
CA GLU A 83 6.23 -5.22 -9.97
C GLU A 83 5.74 -6.01 -8.76
N ARG A 84 6.01 -7.32 -8.78
CA ARG A 84 5.47 -8.26 -7.79
C ARG A 84 5.83 -7.87 -6.36
N GLU A 85 7.08 -7.49 -6.16
CA GLU A 85 7.65 -7.16 -4.86
C GLU A 85 7.01 -5.87 -4.33
N ASP A 86 6.96 -4.82 -5.17
CA ASP A 86 6.35 -3.53 -4.84
C ASP A 86 4.88 -3.64 -4.41
N TRP A 87 4.05 -4.41 -5.15
CA TRP A 87 2.64 -4.50 -4.78
C TRP A 87 2.42 -5.34 -3.53
N LEU A 88 3.24 -6.36 -3.28
CA LEU A 88 3.17 -7.17 -2.06
C LEU A 88 3.51 -6.33 -0.82
N ASP A 89 4.60 -5.57 -0.89
CA ASP A 89 5.01 -4.65 0.18
C ASP A 89 3.96 -3.56 0.40
N CYS A 90 3.43 -2.99 -0.68
CA CYS A 90 2.34 -2.01 -0.62
C CYS A 90 1.09 -2.59 0.04
N GLN A 91 0.67 -3.81 -0.31
CA GLN A 91 -0.51 -4.44 0.29
C GLN A 91 -0.30 -4.74 1.78
N TYR A 92 0.91 -5.13 2.17
CA TYR A 92 1.22 -5.39 3.57
C TYR A 92 1.06 -4.12 4.42
N ILE A 93 1.68 -3.02 3.99
CA ILE A 93 1.59 -1.73 4.69
C ILE A 93 0.13 -1.25 4.72
N LEU A 94 -0.59 -1.32 3.60
CA LEU A 94 -2.02 -0.98 3.57
C LEU A 94 -2.84 -1.80 4.57
N ALA A 95 -2.57 -3.11 4.67
CA ALA A 95 -3.30 -3.97 5.60
C ALA A 95 -3.05 -3.60 7.07
N GLU A 96 -1.81 -3.32 7.45
CA GLU A 96 -1.48 -2.84 8.80
C GLU A 96 -2.21 -1.54 9.12
N GLU A 97 -2.22 -0.63 8.17
CA GLU A 97 -2.82 0.70 8.29
C GLU A 97 -4.34 0.67 8.35
N LEU A 98 -4.99 -0.25 7.63
CA LEU A 98 -6.42 -0.51 7.71
C LEU A 98 -6.81 -1.15 9.04
N ASP A 99 -6.05 -2.14 9.49
CA ASP A 99 -6.32 -2.82 10.77
C ASP A 99 -6.16 -1.86 11.97
N LYS A 100 -5.17 -0.96 11.96
CA LYS A 100 -5.02 0.12 12.97
C LYS A 100 -6.23 1.04 13.03
N ARG A 101 -6.87 1.31 11.89
CA ARG A 101 -8.07 2.16 11.77
C ARG A 101 -9.38 1.41 12.06
N GLY A 102 -9.31 0.10 12.27
CA GLY A 102 -10.46 -0.75 12.60
C GLY A 102 -11.12 -1.40 11.38
N ASP A 103 -10.58 -1.23 10.17
CA ASP A 103 -11.07 -1.84 8.94
C ASP A 103 -10.52 -3.28 8.79
N SER A 104 -10.72 -4.13 9.81
CA SER A 104 -10.06 -5.43 9.90
C SER A 104 -10.49 -6.41 8.80
N PHE A 105 -11.68 -6.25 8.20
CA PHE A 105 -12.09 -7.08 7.06
C PHE A 105 -11.28 -6.79 5.79
N GLU A 106 -11.05 -5.51 5.47
CA GLU A 106 -10.23 -5.14 4.31
C GLU A 106 -8.79 -5.59 4.53
N ALA A 107 -8.25 -5.38 5.74
CA ALA A 107 -6.94 -5.87 6.13
C ALA A 107 -6.83 -7.40 6.01
N PHE A 108 -7.85 -8.15 6.45
CA PHE A 108 -7.90 -9.60 6.29
C PHE A 108 -7.79 -10.02 4.82
N LYS A 109 -8.55 -9.38 3.93
CA LYS A 109 -8.56 -9.72 2.50
C LYS A 109 -7.20 -9.49 1.85
N LEU A 110 -6.53 -8.38 2.18
CA LEU A 110 -5.18 -8.07 1.71
C LEU A 110 -4.16 -9.09 2.22
N LEU A 111 -4.13 -9.36 3.53
CA LEU A 111 -3.20 -10.33 4.13
C LEU A 111 -3.41 -11.76 3.60
N ALA A 112 -4.66 -12.18 3.39
CA ALA A 112 -4.96 -13.48 2.80
C ALA A 112 -4.44 -13.59 1.36
N ALA A 113 -4.58 -12.52 0.55
CA ALA A 113 -4.04 -12.49 -0.80
C ALA A 113 -2.51 -12.57 -0.81
N ILE A 114 -1.84 -11.85 0.08
CA ILE A 114 -0.38 -11.91 0.26
C ILE A 114 0.08 -13.34 0.58
N LEU A 115 -0.54 -14.00 1.56
CA LEU A 115 -0.15 -15.36 1.95
C LEU A 115 -0.42 -16.40 0.85
N ALA A 116 -1.52 -16.24 0.09
CA ALA A 116 -1.78 -17.11 -1.06
C ALA A 116 -0.68 -16.98 -2.12
N GLU A 117 -0.23 -15.76 -2.42
CA GLU A 117 0.83 -15.52 -3.38
C GLU A 117 2.22 -15.92 -2.87
N GLU A 118 2.48 -15.78 -1.57
CA GLU A 118 3.71 -16.24 -0.91
C GLU A 118 3.84 -17.77 -0.99
N ARG A 119 2.73 -18.51 -0.82
CA ARG A 119 2.69 -19.97 -1.01
C ARG A 119 2.96 -20.39 -2.45
N ARG A 120 2.53 -19.58 -3.42
CA ARG A 120 2.82 -19.82 -4.85
C ARG A 120 4.28 -19.56 -5.18
N ARG A 121 4.84 -18.44 -4.69
CA ARG A 121 6.22 -18.03 -4.95
C ARG A 121 6.80 -17.32 -3.73
N PRO A 122 7.68 -17.96 -2.95
CA PRO A 122 8.21 -17.34 -1.74
C PRO A 122 9.02 -16.07 -2.03
N TYR A 123 8.62 -14.95 -1.44
CA TYR A 123 9.31 -13.65 -1.47
C TYR A 123 9.69 -13.20 -0.07
N PHE A 124 8.73 -13.13 0.85
CA PHE A 124 8.95 -12.67 2.22
C PHE A 124 9.82 -13.62 3.04
N LYS A 125 9.80 -14.93 2.71
CA LYS A 125 10.62 -16.02 3.29
C LYS A 125 10.72 -16.02 4.82
N LEU A 126 11.55 -15.15 5.38
CA LEU A 126 11.73 -14.98 6.81
C LEU A 126 10.53 -14.30 7.48
N PHE A 127 9.86 -13.37 6.78
CA PHE A 127 8.73 -12.59 7.33
C PHE A 127 7.37 -13.29 7.20
N THR A 128 7.31 -14.43 6.52
CA THR A 128 6.05 -15.14 6.27
C THR A 128 5.40 -15.61 7.57
N ALA A 129 6.19 -16.05 8.54
CA ALA A 129 5.68 -16.51 9.83
C ALA A 129 5.01 -15.37 10.64
N GLU A 130 5.56 -14.17 10.53
CA GLU A 130 5.05 -12.94 11.12
C GLU A 130 3.74 -12.54 10.47
N ILE A 131 3.65 -12.57 9.14
CA ILE A 131 2.41 -12.31 8.38
C ILE A 131 1.33 -13.34 8.77
N GLU A 132 1.68 -14.63 8.86
CA GLU A 132 0.75 -15.67 9.31
C GLU A 132 0.27 -15.44 10.75
N SER A 133 1.18 -15.12 11.66
CA SER A 133 0.85 -14.81 13.05
C SER A 133 -0.06 -13.59 13.15
N TYR A 134 0.23 -12.55 12.36
CA TYR A 134 -0.55 -11.33 12.31
C TYR A 134 -1.98 -11.60 11.81
N LEU A 135 -2.13 -12.33 10.71
CA LEU A 135 -3.44 -12.73 10.19
C LEU A 135 -4.24 -13.56 11.20
N LYS A 136 -3.61 -14.54 11.85
CA LYS A 136 -4.26 -15.37 12.88
C LYS A 136 -4.75 -14.53 14.05
N ASN A 137 -3.96 -13.56 14.49
CA ASN A 137 -4.34 -12.66 15.58
C ASN A 137 -5.49 -11.74 15.17
N LEU A 138 -5.46 -11.19 13.95
CA LEU A 138 -6.53 -10.35 13.41
C LEU A 138 -7.87 -11.11 13.37
N VAL A 139 -7.86 -12.34 12.84
CA VAL A 139 -9.03 -13.22 12.75
C VAL A 139 -9.59 -13.54 14.14
N LYS A 140 -8.72 -13.83 15.11
CA LYS A 140 -9.11 -14.21 16.48
C LYS A 140 -9.67 -13.04 17.28
N THR A 141 -9.12 -11.84 17.11
CA THR A 141 -9.36 -10.72 18.04
C THR A 141 -10.41 -9.74 17.54
N ARG A 142 -10.37 -9.36 16.26
CA ARG A 142 -11.15 -8.22 15.73
C ARG A 142 -12.17 -8.64 14.69
N LEU A 143 -11.79 -9.54 13.79
CA LEU A 143 -12.61 -9.88 12.62
C LEU A 143 -13.98 -10.45 13.03
N ARG A 144 -14.01 -11.38 14.00
CA ARG A 144 -15.26 -12.07 14.40
C ARG A 144 -16.36 -11.11 14.86
N SER A 145 -16.00 -10.00 15.51
CA SER A 145 -16.94 -9.00 16.02
C SER A 145 -17.44 -8.01 14.98
N GLN A 146 -16.75 -7.90 13.84
CA GLN A 146 -17.04 -6.88 12.83
C GLN A 146 -17.83 -7.40 11.63
N VAL A 147 -17.86 -8.73 11.43
CA VAL A 147 -18.51 -9.35 10.27
C VAL A 147 -19.74 -10.15 10.69
N ASP A 148 -20.72 -10.22 9.79
CA ASP A 148 -21.89 -11.07 9.94
C ASP A 148 -21.52 -12.56 9.83
N ALA A 149 -22.48 -13.44 10.09
CA ALA A 149 -22.23 -14.88 10.13
C ALA A 149 -21.84 -15.47 8.76
N GLU A 150 -22.39 -14.97 7.65
CA GLU A 150 -22.06 -15.47 6.30
C GLU A 150 -20.64 -15.04 5.92
N THR A 151 -20.34 -13.75 6.06
CA THR A 151 -18.99 -13.23 5.79
C THR A 151 -17.94 -13.91 6.69
N TRP A 152 -18.29 -14.24 7.94
CA TRP A 152 -17.40 -14.98 8.82
C TRP A 152 -17.08 -16.39 8.29
N LEU A 153 -18.09 -17.10 7.76
CA LEU A 153 -17.89 -18.43 7.17
C LEU A 153 -16.97 -18.36 5.95
N ASP A 154 -17.15 -17.36 5.08
CA ASP A 154 -16.29 -17.14 3.92
C ASP A 154 -14.83 -16.84 4.34
N CYS A 155 -14.65 -16.06 5.40
CA CYS A 155 -13.32 -15.81 5.99
C CYS A 155 -12.68 -17.11 6.49
N LEU A 156 -13.43 -17.96 7.20
CA LEU A 156 -12.94 -19.25 7.69
C LEU A 156 -12.60 -20.21 6.55
N GLN A 157 -13.41 -20.23 5.49
CA GLN A 157 -13.12 -21.03 4.31
C GLN A 157 -11.83 -20.57 3.62
N THR A 158 -11.63 -19.25 3.52
CA THR A 158 -10.37 -18.66 3.04
C THR A 158 -9.19 -19.12 3.91
N MET A 159 -9.32 -19.06 5.24
CA MET A 159 -8.27 -19.51 6.17
C MET A 159 -7.92 -21.00 6.00
N ILE A 160 -8.91 -21.86 5.78
CA ILE A 160 -8.67 -23.29 5.50
C ILE A 160 -7.96 -23.45 4.15
N GLY A 161 -8.41 -22.72 3.13
CA GLY A 161 -7.83 -22.75 1.78
C GLY A 161 -6.39 -22.24 1.71
N LEU A 162 -5.98 -21.39 2.66
CA LEU A 162 -4.59 -20.97 2.74
C LEU A 162 -3.69 -22.18 2.96
N GLY A 163 -4.03 -23.13 3.85
CA GLY A 163 -3.28 -24.37 4.09
C GLY A 163 -2.38 -24.30 5.33
N PHE A 164 -2.93 -23.84 6.45
CA PHE A 164 -2.23 -23.83 7.74
C PHE A 164 -2.04 -25.24 8.32
N SER A 165 -1.43 -25.35 9.49
CA SER A 165 -1.26 -26.65 10.18
C SER A 165 -2.61 -27.34 10.41
N ALA A 166 -2.61 -28.69 10.43
CA ALA A 166 -3.82 -29.48 10.70
C ALA A 166 -4.52 -29.11 12.02
N LYS A 167 -3.75 -28.64 13.01
CA LYS A 167 -4.26 -28.14 14.30
C LYS A 167 -5.06 -26.85 14.13
N ASP A 168 -4.57 -25.92 13.31
CA ASP A 168 -5.26 -24.65 13.04
C ASP A 168 -6.49 -24.89 12.16
N GLU A 169 -6.39 -25.73 11.13
CA GLU A 169 -7.54 -26.12 10.31
C GLU A 169 -8.67 -26.75 11.13
N SER A 170 -8.35 -27.65 12.06
CA SER A 170 -9.35 -28.28 12.94
C SER A 170 -10.09 -27.23 13.77
N ARG A 171 -9.38 -26.20 14.28
CA ARG A 171 -9.99 -25.09 15.00
C ARG A 171 -10.93 -24.27 14.12
N TYR A 172 -10.53 -23.96 12.89
CA TYR A 172 -11.36 -23.22 11.95
C TYR A 172 -12.62 -24.00 11.55
N LYS A 173 -12.47 -25.30 11.23
CA LYS A 173 -13.59 -26.20 10.90
C LYS A 173 -14.59 -26.30 12.06
N LYS A 174 -14.10 -26.41 13.31
CA LYS A 174 -14.96 -26.39 14.49
C LYS A 174 -15.72 -25.07 14.62
N SER A 175 -15.03 -23.94 14.51
CA SER A 175 -15.66 -22.62 14.57
C SER A 175 -16.70 -22.40 13.46
N MET A 176 -16.50 -23.00 12.28
CA MET A 176 -17.42 -22.97 11.16
C MET A 176 -18.69 -23.76 11.48
N ALA A 177 -18.55 -24.98 12.02
CA ALA A 177 -19.67 -25.81 12.47
C ALA A 177 -20.51 -25.09 13.55
N ASP A 178 -19.85 -24.55 14.58
CA ASP A 178 -20.53 -23.81 15.65
C ASP A 178 -21.31 -22.59 15.12
N THR A 179 -20.83 -21.94 14.06
CA THR A 179 -21.50 -20.79 13.44
C THR A 179 -22.71 -21.24 12.61
N LEU A 180 -22.57 -22.31 11.84
CA LEU A 180 -23.66 -22.89 11.05
C LEU A 180 -24.81 -23.41 11.93
N GLU A 181 -24.50 -24.02 13.07
CA GLU A 181 -25.51 -24.45 14.04
C GLU A 181 -26.29 -23.26 14.59
N LYS A 182 -25.62 -22.16 14.93
CA LYS A 182 -26.26 -20.93 15.40
C LYS A 182 -27.11 -20.23 14.34
N MET A 183 -26.81 -20.40 13.06
CA MET A 183 -27.64 -19.87 11.97
C MET A 183 -28.88 -20.71 11.68
N ARG A 184 -28.87 -21.99 12.09
CA ARG A 184 -29.98 -22.93 11.90
C ARG A 184 -31.01 -22.92 13.04
N ALA A 185 -30.61 -22.43 14.21
CA ALA A 185 -31.45 -22.28 15.40
C ALA A 185 -32.21 -20.95 15.39
#